data_AF-A0A3D9D189-F1
#
_entry.id   AF-A0A3D9D189-F1
#
_cell.length_a   1.000
_cell.length_b   1.000
_cell.length_c   1.000
_cell.angle_alpha   90.00
_cell.angle_beta   90.00
_cell.angle_gamma   90.00
#
_symmetry.space_group_name_H-M   'P 1'
#
loop_
_entity.id
_entity.type
_entity.pdbx_description
1 polymer ?
#
loop_
_entity_poly.entity_id
_entity_poly.type
_entity_poly.pdbx_seq_one_letter_code
_entity_poly.pdbx_strand_id
1 'polypeptide(L)'
;FTAMMENFKNGKLSVKDVKIVQNEYIEDQKIAEVNYSVSFKVPAKFSDIPTGDIKDVKPENLKKYLVQSVKDFKNADKIVVTEQKFSLYQLNEAGKTYYWNGSPDEIVSGLTDFYFESFGSK
;
A
#
# COMPACT_ATOMS: atom_id res chain seq x y z
N PHE A 1 4.64 -14.98 -7.12
CA PHE A 1 4.84 -13.66 -6.48
C PHE A 1 4.90 -12.49 -7.47
N THR A 2 5.39 -12.64 -8.71
CA THR A 2 5.43 -11.54 -9.69
C THR A 2 4.07 -10.87 -9.94
N ALA A 3 3.01 -11.65 -10.24
CA ALA A 3 1.67 -11.09 -10.50
C ALA A 3 1.11 -10.27 -9.33
N MET A 4 1.37 -10.71 -8.10
CA MET A 4 0.99 -9.99 -6.88
C MET A 4 1.75 -8.65 -6.76
N MET A 5 3.05 -8.64 -7.05
CA MET A 5 3.88 -7.43 -7.03
C MET A 5 3.52 -6.47 -8.17
N GLU A 6 3.14 -6.98 -9.33
CA GLU A 6 2.64 -6.18 -10.45
C GLU A 6 1.36 -5.45 -10.08
N ASN A 7 0.40 -6.12 -9.43
CA ASN A 7 -0.83 -5.49 -8.95
C ASN A 7 -0.56 -4.38 -7.92
N PHE A 8 0.40 -4.58 -7.02
CA PHE A 8 0.84 -3.55 -6.07
C PHE A 8 1.44 -2.33 -6.79
N LYS A 9 2.41 -2.57 -7.68
CA LYS A 9 3.09 -1.52 -8.46
C LYS A 9 2.15 -0.74 -9.38
N ASN A 10 1.10 -1.40 -9.88
CA ASN A 10 0.09 -0.80 -10.74
C ASN A 10 -1.07 -0.16 -9.95
N GLY A 11 -0.92 0.02 -8.63
CA GLY A 11 -1.86 0.77 -7.82
C GLY A 11 -2.09 2.18 -8.38
N LYS A 12 -3.31 2.70 -8.22
CA LYS A 12 -3.67 4.04 -8.68
C LYS A 12 -3.71 5.01 -7.50
N LEU A 13 -2.99 6.11 -7.63
CA LEU A 13 -3.02 7.23 -6.70
C LEU A 13 -4.01 8.30 -7.18
N SER A 14 -4.78 8.84 -6.25
CA SER A 14 -5.67 9.98 -6.49
C SER A 14 -5.54 10.98 -5.34
N VAL A 15 -5.07 12.19 -5.65
CA VAL A 15 -5.03 13.30 -4.71
C VAL A 15 -6.46 13.81 -4.50
N LYS A 16 -6.88 13.88 -3.24
CA LYS A 16 -8.20 14.36 -2.86
C LYS A 16 -8.19 15.85 -2.55
N ASP A 17 -7.27 16.26 -1.70
CA ASP A 17 -7.09 17.66 -1.34
C ASP A 17 -5.66 17.97 -0.91
N VAL A 18 -5.30 19.23 -1.06
CA VAL A 18 -4.07 19.82 -0.57
C VAL A 18 -4.45 21.04 0.25
N LYS A 19 -3.99 21.10 1.50
CA LYS A 19 -4.25 22.21 2.40
C LYS A 19 -2.96 22.64 3.09
N ILE A 20 -2.84 23.94 3.33
CA ILE A 20 -1.72 24.50 4.08
C ILE A 20 -2.14 24.61 5.54
N VAL A 21 -1.38 24.00 6.43
CA VAL A 21 -1.60 24.06 7.89
C VAL A 21 -0.36 24.62 8.59
N GLN A 22 -0.55 25.11 9.81
CA GLN A 22 0.54 25.59 10.65
C GLN A 22 1.49 24.43 11.01
N ASN A 23 2.81 24.66 10.94
CA ASN A 23 3.77 23.67 11.40
C ASN A 23 3.68 23.53 12.93
N GLU A 24 3.52 22.30 13.41
CA GLU A 24 3.39 22.00 14.84
C GLU A 24 4.69 22.16 15.64
N TYR A 25 5.84 22.16 14.95
CA TYR A 25 7.17 22.27 15.57
C TYR A 25 7.80 23.65 15.43
N ILE A 26 7.32 24.48 14.48
CA ILE A 26 7.92 25.78 14.16
C ILE A 26 6.80 26.81 13.90
N GLU A 27 6.62 27.76 14.82
CA GLU A 27 5.49 28.71 14.83
C GLU A 27 5.41 29.65 13.61
N ASP A 28 6.51 29.94 12.93
CA ASP A 28 6.54 30.84 11.78
C ASP A 28 6.52 30.09 10.42
N GLN A 29 6.39 28.76 10.45
CA GLN A 29 6.41 27.93 9.25
C GLN A 29 5.08 27.22 9.00
N LYS A 30 4.80 26.94 7.73
CA LYS A 30 3.60 26.21 7.30
C LYS A 30 4.01 24.92 6.61
N ILE A 31 3.14 23.92 6.68
CA ILE A 31 3.29 22.64 5.97
C ILE A 31 2.12 22.46 5.00
N ALA A 32 2.37 21.76 3.89
CA ALA A 32 1.30 21.32 3.01
C ALA A 32 0.89 19.90 3.40
N GLU A 33 -0.33 19.73 3.90
CA GLU A 33 -0.94 18.42 4.06
C GLU A 33 -1.64 18.03 2.76
N VAL A 34 -1.34 16.85 2.26
CA VAL A 34 -1.98 16.28 1.07
C VAL A 34 -2.67 14.99 1.47
N ASN A 35 -3.98 14.97 1.32
CA ASN A 35 -4.78 13.78 1.47
C ASN A 35 -4.92 13.11 0.11
N TYR A 36 -4.61 11.82 0.07
CA TYR A 36 -4.68 11.05 -1.16
C TYR A 36 -5.21 9.65 -0.86
N SER A 37 -5.79 9.05 -1.88
CA SER A 37 -6.18 7.65 -1.85
C SER A 37 -5.27 6.84 -2.75
N VAL A 38 -4.97 5.63 -2.31
CA VAL A 38 -4.30 4.62 -3.14
C VAL A 38 -5.23 3.44 -3.28
N SER A 39 -5.44 3.00 -4.51
CA SER A 39 -6.28 1.86 -4.83
C SER A 39 -5.47 0.75 -5.49
N PHE A 40 -5.75 -0.49 -5.11
CA PHE A 40 -5.06 -1.66 -5.61
C PHE A 40 -6.05 -2.73 -6.08
N LYS A 41 -5.63 -3.54 -7.04
CA LYS A 41 -6.37 -4.72 -7.46
C LYS A 41 -6.00 -5.92 -6.60
N VAL A 42 -7.01 -6.61 -6.11
CA VAL A 42 -6.89 -7.84 -5.33
C VAL A 42 -7.85 -8.91 -5.88
N PRO A 43 -7.57 -10.21 -5.73
CA PRO A 43 -8.56 -11.24 -6.07
C PRO A 43 -9.82 -11.07 -5.21
N ALA A 44 -11.01 -11.09 -5.82
CA ALA A 44 -12.26 -11.09 -5.05
C ALA A 44 -12.43 -12.34 -4.18
N LYS A 45 -11.87 -13.47 -4.62
CA LYS A 45 -11.78 -14.72 -3.87
C LYS A 45 -10.35 -15.21 -3.93
N PHE A 46 -9.83 -15.59 -2.77
CA PHE A 46 -8.53 -16.22 -2.67
C PHE A 46 -8.71 -17.73 -2.61
N SER A 47 -7.79 -18.46 -3.24
CA SER A 47 -7.74 -19.92 -3.09
C SER A 47 -7.63 -20.30 -1.62
N ASP A 48 -8.44 -21.26 -1.18
CA ASP A 48 -8.34 -21.79 0.17
C ASP A 48 -6.96 -22.39 0.39
N ILE A 49 -6.34 -22.00 1.51
CA ILE A 49 -5.08 -22.61 1.96
C ILE A 49 -5.36 -24.10 2.21
N PRO A 50 -4.51 -25.02 1.75
CA PRO A 50 -4.65 -26.44 2.07
C PRO A 50 -4.84 -26.65 3.57
N THR A 51 -5.96 -27.27 3.96
CA THR A 51 -6.31 -27.50 5.36
C THR A 51 -5.46 -28.59 5.99
N GLY A 52 -5.01 -28.40 7.24
CA GLY A 52 -4.20 -29.36 8.01
C GLY A 52 -2.92 -28.73 8.55
N ASP A 53 -2.10 -29.52 9.27
CA ASP A 53 -0.73 -29.08 9.57
C ASP A 53 0.02 -28.92 8.25
N ILE A 54 0.69 -27.79 8.05
CA ILE A 54 1.48 -27.48 6.84
C ILE A 54 2.50 -28.60 6.58
N LYS A 55 2.98 -29.27 7.63
CA LYS A 55 3.90 -30.41 7.56
C LYS A 55 3.30 -31.65 6.89
N ASP A 56 1.97 -31.79 6.93
CA ASP A 56 1.22 -32.93 6.38
C ASP A 56 0.60 -32.64 5.01
N VAL A 57 0.76 -31.42 4.50
CA VAL A 57 0.24 -31.04 3.18
C VAL A 57 1.04 -31.75 2.08
N LYS A 58 0.34 -32.57 1.31
CA LYS A 58 0.93 -33.25 0.16
C LYS A 58 1.49 -32.25 -0.87
N PRO A 59 2.67 -32.50 -1.45
CA PRO A 59 3.28 -31.61 -2.45
C PRO A 59 2.36 -31.27 -3.63
N GLU A 60 1.52 -32.20 -4.07
CA GLU A 60 0.60 -31.98 -5.19
C GLU A 60 -0.49 -30.97 -4.84
N ASN A 61 -0.97 -30.97 -3.59
CA ASN A 61 -1.97 -30.01 -3.12
C ASN A 61 -1.36 -28.62 -2.98
N LEU A 62 -0.14 -28.53 -2.47
CA LEU A 62 0.59 -27.26 -2.39
C LEU A 62 0.84 -26.69 -3.79
N LYS A 63 1.25 -27.52 -4.75
CA LYS A 63 1.45 -27.10 -6.14
C LYS A 63 0.15 -26.58 -6.76
N LYS A 64 -0.98 -27.27 -6.56
CA LYS A 64 -2.30 -26.82 -7.05
C LYS A 64 -2.68 -25.46 -6.46
N TYR A 65 -2.52 -25.31 -5.15
CA TYR A 65 -2.76 -24.04 -4.44
C TYR A 65 -1.92 -22.91 -5.04
N LEU A 66 -0.59 -23.08 -5.14
CA LEU A 66 0.30 -22.04 -5.68
C LEU A 66 -0.04 -21.64 -7.13
N VAL A 67 -0.37 -22.63 -7.97
CA VAL A 67 -0.78 -22.37 -9.36
C VAL A 67 -2.10 -21.58 -9.40
N GLN A 68 -3.06 -21.93 -8.55
CA GLN A 68 -4.33 -21.23 -8.49
C GLN A 68 -4.16 -19.82 -7.92
N SER A 69 -3.39 -19.62 -6.86
CA SER A 69 -3.10 -18.29 -6.31
C SER A 69 -2.50 -17.36 -7.38
N VAL A 70 -1.56 -17.85 -8.21
CA VAL A 70 -1.00 -17.04 -9.31
C VAL A 70 -2.07 -16.65 -10.33
N LYS A 71 -3.00 -17.55 -10.67
CA LYS A 71 -4.12 -17.23 -11.56
C LYS A 71 -5.05 -16.20 -10.94
N ASP A 72 -5.38 -16.36 -9.67
CA ASP A 72 -6.26 -15.44 -8.94
C ASP A 72 -5.65 -14.02 -8.95
N PHE A 73 -4.36 -13.88 -8.66
CA PHE A 73 -3.67 -12.59 -8.73
C PHE A 73 -3.63 -11.99 -10.14
N LYS A 74 -3.40 -12.80 -11.18
CA LYS A 74 -3.43 -12.30 -12.57
C LYS A 74 -4.81 -11.80 -12.98
N ASN A 75 -5.87 -12.37 -12.41
CA ASN A 75 -7.26 -12.05 -12.70
C ASN A 75 -7.90 -11.16 -11.62
N ALA A 76 -7.09 -10.49 -10.80
CA ALA A 76 -7.58 -9.63 -9.72
C ALA A 76 -8.51 -8.53 -10.25
N ASP A 77 -9.70 -8.45 -9.66
CA ASP A 77 -10.82 -7.61 -10.12
C ASP A 77 -11.39 -6.73 -9.01
N LYS A 78 -11.31 -7.17 -7.75
CA LYS A 78 -11.71 -6.38 -6.58
C LYS A 78 -10.73 -5.22 -6.40
N ILE A 79 -11.29 -4.04 -6.15
CA ILE A 79 -10.51 -2.85 -5.82
C ILE A 79 -10.60 -2.64 -4.31
N VAL A 80 -9.45 -2.53 -3.66
CA VAL A 80 -9.33 -2.06 -2.27
C VAL A 80 -8.72 -0.66 -2.30
N VAL A 81 -9.18 0.20 -1.40
CA VAL A 81 -8.78 1.60 -1.32
C VAL A 81 -8.37 1.89 0.11
N THR A 82 -7.21 2.54 0.26
CA THR A 82 -6.80 3.14 1.53
C THR A 82 -6.68 4.65 1.35
N GLU A 83 -7.12 5.36 2.39
CA GLU A 83 -6.89 6.78 2.54
C GLU A 83 -5.55 6.98 3.23
N GLN A 84 -4.80 7.98 2.78
CA GLN A 84 -3.48 8.31 3.28
C GLN A 84 -3.35 9.83 3.39
N LYS A 85 -2.48 10.26 4.31
CA LYS A 85 -2.13 11.65 4.48
C LYS A 85 -0.61 11.77 4.44
N PHE A 86 -0.09 12.65 3.59
CA PHE A 86 1.31 13.03 3.64
C PHE A 86 1.44 14.51 4.00
N SER A 87 2.45 14.82 4.81
CA SER A 87 2.80 16.19 5.19
C SER A 87 4.11 16.59 4.51
N LEU A 88 4.10 17.70 3.77
CA LEU A 88 5.29 18.30 3.20
C LEU A 88 5.75 19.46 4.07
N TYR A 89 6.84 19.22 4.78
CA TYR A 89 7.53 20.24 5.56
C TYR A 89 8.36 21.12 4.64
N GLN A 90 8.18 22.43 4.77
CA GLN A 90 8.96 23.42 4.04
C GLN A 90 9.82 24.21 5.04
N LEU A 91 11.14 24.16 4.86
CA LEU A 91 12.09 24.97 5.61
C LEU A 91 12.71 26.01 4.70
N ASN A 92 12.62 27.30 5.08
CA ASN A 92 13.28 28.38 4.36
C ASN A 92 14.51 28.83 5.17
N GLU A 93 15.71 28.59 4.67
CA GLU A 93 16.96 28.91 5.38
C GLU A 93 17.99 29.50 4.40
N ALA A 94 18.61 30.63 4.77
CA ALA A 94 19.61 31.33 3.97
C ALA A 94 19.20 31.58 2.50
N GLY A 95 17.92 31.90 2.28
CA GLY A 95 17.36 32.14 0.94
C GLY A 95 17.11 30.87 0.11
N LYS A 96 17.22 29.68 0.71
CA LYS A 96 16.92 28.38 0.09
C LYS A 96 15.67 27.77 0.70
N THR A 97 14.90 27.06 -0.12
CA THR A 97 13.73 26.31 0.33
C THR A 97 14.04 24.81 0.27
N TYR A 98 13.88 24.14 1.40
CA TYR A 98 14.04 22.70 1.56
C TYR A 98 12.68 22.05 1.78
N TYR A 99 12.50 20.87 1.21
CA TYR A 99 11.28 20.09 1.36
C TYR A 99 11.60 18.75 2.01
N TRP A 100 10.79 18.37 2.99
CA TRP A 100 10.88 17.06 3.63
C TRP A 100 9.48 16.43 3.73
N ASN A 101 9.39 15.15 3.37
CA ASN A 101 8.14 14.40 3.30
C ASN A 101 8.02 13.33 4.40
N GLY A 102 8.80 13.41 5.47
CA GLY A 102 8.72 12.50 6.64
C GLY A 102 9.46 11.17 6.49
N SER A 103 9.85 10.78 5.28
CA SER A 103 10.56 9.54 4.85
C SER A 103 9.69 8.73 3.88
N PRO A 104 10.14 8.50 2.63
CA PRO A 104 9.44 7.63 1.69
C PRO A 104 9.21 6.20 2.19
N ASP A 105 10.07 5.70 3.07
CA ASP A 105 10.04 4.31 3.54
C ASP A 105 8.79 4.00 4.36
N GLU A 106 8.32 4.94 5.19
CA GLU A 106 7.11 4.78 5.99
C GLU A 106 5.86 4.68 5.11
N ILE A 107 5.79 5.49 4.06
CA ILE A 107 4.71 5.45 3.07
C ILE A 107 4.68 4.09 2.37
N VAL A 108 5.85 3.61 1.93
CA VAL A 108 5.95 2.32 1.24
C VAL A 108 5.58 1.18 2.18
N SER A 109 6.06 1.18 3.43
CA SER A 109 5.73 0.15 4.42
C SER A 109 4.23 0.11 4.68
N GLY A 110 3.60 1.24 5.00
CA GLY A 110 2.17 1.28 5.30
C GLY A 110 1.28 0.83 4.13
N LEU A 111 1.63 1.21 2.89
CA LEU A 111 0.92 0.73 1.70
C LEU A 111 1.13 -0.77 1.45
N THR A 112 2.33 -1.26 1.73
CA THR A 112 2.68 -2.67 1.57
C THR A 112 1.91 -3.54 2.57
N ASP A 113 1.87 -3.12 3.83
CA ASP A 113 1.14 -3.80 4.91
C ASP A 113 -0.36 -3.83 4.60
N PHE A 114 -0.97 -2.69 4.28
CA PHE A 114 -2.38 -2.60 3.89
C PHE A 114 -2.72 -3.54 2.71
N TYR A 115 -1.87 -3.54 1.69
CA TYR A 115 -2.09 -4.37 0.51
C TYR A 115 -2.04 -5.86 0.89
N PHE A 116 -1.06 -6.30 1.67
CA PHE A 116 -0.95 -7.71 2.06
C PHE A 116 -2.04 -8.17 3.02
N GLU A 117 -2.45 -7.31 3.96
CA GLU A 117 -3.59 -7.59 4.85
C GLU A 117 -4.91 -7.70 4.09
N SER A 118 -5.03 -7.04 2.94
CA SER A 118 -6.26 -7.08 2.11
C SER A 118 -6.59 -8.47 1.54
N PHE A 119 -5.65 -9.42 1.59
CA PHE A 119 -5.85 -10.83 1.20
C PHE A 119 -5.89 -11.79 2.39
N GLY A 120 -5.48 -11.34 3.57
CA GLY A 120 -5.35 -12.18 4.76
C GLY A 120 -6.72 -12.61 5.29
N SER A 121 -6.82 -13.87 5.71
CA SER A 121 -8.00 -14.39 6.40
C SER A 121 -8.28 -13.57 7.66
N LYS A 122 -9.49 -13.03 7.78
CA LYS A 122 -10.12 -12.88 9.09
C LYS A 122 -10.61 -14.25 9.56
#